data_AF-A0A2H5PT51-F1
#
_entry.id   AF-A0A2H5PT51-F1
#
_cell.length_a   1.000
_cell.length_b   1.000
_cell.length_c   1.000
_cell.angle_alpha   90.00
_cell.angle_beta   90.00
_cell.angle_gamma   90.00
#
_symmetry.space_group_name_H-M   'P 1'
#
loop_
_entity.id
_entity.type
_entity.pdbx_description
1 polymer ?
#
loop_
_entity_poly.entity_id
_entity_poly.type
_entity_poly.pdbx_seq_one_letter_code
_entity_poly.pdbx_strand_id
1 'polypeptide(L)'
;MLDEFTQGGNEPYDAEHPIYFPPELVNQCPQDTKITYHCYLIELKQNFNYDIPAHDIVLAVRTELESEIKKVNFDLEVDRGRLTVNLKHLGKIQLTPDKVLLCRRFQIALFRVIMDHNLDKLNEILKGLRLRDNLEIDYLLLPASEQSIDWEPVASLSFPCDIGLKHHKNCSTMSNARVVQTKSGPLCTCMIHNSVVCTPHSGQIYYITGVLGHLNANSLFTRNDGGAITYKKHYEERYGIQLCFDQELLLNGRRIFHAQNYLSKCRQEKQREPVKISLTPSCVHNLYGFAMSLSTFYSFHQLFGGSGMEAIHYKGSVSNMYSRIF
;
A
#
# COMPACT_ATOMS: atom_id res chain seq x y z
N MET A 1 31.09 31.62 -38.87
CA MET A 1 31.86 30.88 -37.85
C MET A 1 31.79 31.72 -36.58
N LEU A 2 30.99 31.25 -35.62
CA LEU A 2 31.09 31.47 -34.17
C LEU A 2 31.15 32.92 -33.65
N ASP A 3 30.05 33.40 -33.04
CA ASP A 3 29.90 33.52 -31.57
C ASP A 3 28.79 34.53 -31.22
N GLU A 4 27.61 34.02 -30.89
CA GLU A 4 26.61 34.72 -30.07
C GLU A 4 26.54 33.99 -28.72
N PHE A 5 27.09 34.60 -27.68
CA PHE A 5 26.85 34.23 -26.31
C PHE A 5 26.37 35.45 -25.53
N THR A 6 25.40 35.20 -24.64
CA THR A 6 24.90 36.00 -23.52
C THR A 6 23.70 36.92 -23.75
N GLN A 7 22.49 36.34 -23.59
CA GLN A 7 21.64 36.66 -22.43
C GLN A 7 20.52 35.61 -22.32
N GLY A 8 20.75 34.59 -21.48
CA GLY A 8 19.68 33.69 -21.06
C GLY A 8 18.78 34.43 -20.07
N GLY A 9 17.61 34.86 -20.54
CA GLY A 9 16.53 35.31 -19.67
C GLY A 9 16.08 34.13 -18.80
N ASN A 10 16.35 34.21 -17.51
CA ASN A 10 15.65 33.41 -16.51
C ASN A 10 14.21 33.90 -16.48
N GLU A 11 13.32 33.28 -17.25
CA GLU A 11 11.89 33.39 -16.99
C GLU A 11 11.61 32.75 -15.61
N PRO A 12 11.00 33.49 -14.67
CA PRO A 12 10.59 32.92 -13.41
C PRO A 12 9.55 31.82 -13.66
N TYR A 13 9.74 30.69 -13.00
CA TYR A 13 8.80 29.57 -13.02
C TYR A 13 7.41 30.07 -12.59
N ASP A 14 6.49 30.17 -13.55
CA ASP A 14 5.12 30.59 -13.32
C ASP A 14 4.34 29.45 -12.65
N ALA A 15 3.98 29.67 -11.39
CA ALA A 15 3.22 28.71 -10.58
C ALA A 15 1.72 28.68 -10.95
N GLU A 16 1.26 29.51 -11.90
CA GLU A 16 -0.13 29.59 -12.34
C GLU A 16 -0.46 28.70 -13.55
N HIS A 17 0.08 27.48 -13.62
CA HIS A 17 -0.50 26.50 -14.54
C HIS A 17 -1.94 26.18 -14.08
N PRO A 18 -2.97 26.34 -14.93
CA PRO A 18 -4.33 26.01 -14.55
C PRO A 18 -4.40 24.52 -14.19
N ILE A 19 -4.83 24.25 -12.96
CA ILE A 19 -5.04 22.91 -12.43
C ILE A 19 -6.23 22.31 -13.19
N TYR A 20 -5.96 21.62 -14.30
CA TYR A 20 -6.98 21.01 -15.15
C TYR A 20 -7.54 19.74 -14.49
N PHE A 21 -8.69 19.82 -13.85
CA PHE A 21 -9.39 18.63 -13.36
C PHE A 21 -10.13 17.98 -14.53
N PRO A 22 -9.80 16.72 -14.87
CA PRO A 22 -10.59 15.97 -15.82
C PRO A 22 -12.01 15.89 -15.25
N PRO A 23 -13.06 16.31 -15.98
CA PRO A 23 -14.44 16.21 -15.52
C PRO A 23 -14.81 14.79 -15.08
N GLU A 24 -14.11 13.79 -15.62
CA GLU A 24 -14.26 12.37 -15.30
C GLU A 24 -14.00 12.03 -13.83
N LEU A 25 -13.21 12.89 -13.18
CA LEU A 25 -12.80 12.74 -11.80
C LEU A 25 -13.58 13.67 -10.87
N VAL A 26 -14.41 14.61 -11.33
CA VAL A 26 -15.02 15.60 -10.42
C VAL A 26 -16.42 15.19 -9.97
N ASN A 27 -16.75 15.39 -8.69
CA ASN A 27 -18.06 15.08 -8.12
C ASN A 27 -19.07 16.21 -8.34
N GLN A 28 -20.25 15.91 -8.93
CA GLN A 28 -21.38 16.84 -9.05
C GLN A 28 -22.72 16.24 -8.56
N CYS A 29 -22.71 15.16 -7.75
CA CYS A 29 -23.92 14.36 -7.52
C CYS A 29 -24.63 14.65 -6.16
N PRO A 30 -25.98 14.74 -6.13
CA PRO A 30 -26.78 14.80 -4.89
C PRO A 30 -26.66 13.53 -4.03
N GLN A 31 -26.79 13.71 -2.72
CA GLN A 31 -26.26 12.82 -1.67
C GLN A 31 -27.02 11.49 -1.42
N ASP A 32 -28.22 11.31 -1.96
CA ASP A 32 -29.11 10.18 -1.56
C ASP A 32 -29.34 9.12 -2.66
N THR A 33 -28.70 9.25 -3.82
CA THR A 33 -28.86 8.29 -4.90
C THR A 33 -27.68 7.34 -5.00
N LYS A 34 -27.96 6.08 -5.39
CA LYS A 34 -26.91 5.15 -5.80
C LYS A 34 -26.02 5.82 -6.86
N ILE A 35 -24.72 5.76 -6.60
CA ILE A 35 -23.70 6.35 -7.43
C ILE A 35 -23.32 5.35 -8.52
N THR A 36 -23.33 5.77 -9.79
CA THR A 36 -22.84 4.94 -10.89
C THR A 36 -21.36 5.17 -11.13
N TYR A 37 -20.60 4.08 -11.23
CA TYR A 37 -19.20 4.08 -11.68
C TYR A 37 -19.05 3.22 -12.94
N HIS A 38 -18.17 3.65 -13.83
CA HIS A 38 -17.63 2.89 -14.93
C HIS A 38 -16.35 2.19 -14.47
N CYS A 39 -16.31 0.86 -14.60
CA CYS A 39 -15.22 0.03 -14.13
C CYS A 39 -14.32 -0.42 -15.27
N TYR A 40 -13.02 -0.39 -14.99
CA TYR A 40 -11.97 -0.83 -15.89
C TYR A 40 -10.99 -1.72 -15.12
N LEU A 41 -10.64 -2.86 -15.68
CA LEU A 41 -9.59 -3.72 -15.17
C LEU A 41 -8.26 -3.22 -15.70
N ILE A 42 -7.35 -2.90 -14.80
CA ILE A 42 -5.93 -2.68 -15.03
C ILE A 42 -5.26 -4.04 -14.85
N GLU A 43 -5.03 -4.73 -15.96
CA GLU A 43 -4.33 -6.01 -15.99
C GLU A 43 -2.83 -5.76 -15.88
N LEU A 44 -2.19 -6.40 -14.89
CA LEU A 44 -0.77 -6.23 -14.61
C LEU A 44 -0.01 -7.52 -14.92
N LYS A 45 0.65 -7.56 -16.09
CA LYS A 45 1.43 -8.71 -16.51
C LYS A 45 2.91 -8.52 -16.21
N GLN A 46 3.38 -9.23 -15.19
CA GLN A 46 4.78 -9.24 -14.80
C GLN A 46 5.63 -10.06 -15.77
N ASN A 47 6.54 -9.43 -16.51
CA ASN A 47 7.42 -10.10 -17.47
C ASN A 47 8.84 -10.35 -16.92
N PHE A 48 8.96 -10.55 -15.62
CA PHE A 48 10.22 -10.84 -14.92
C PHE A 48 9.97 -11.78 -13.74
N ASN A 49 11.03 -12.48 -13.32
CA ASN A 49 10.94 -13.39 -12.19
C ASN A 49 11.07 -12.62 -10.86
N TYR A 50 10.06 -12.72 -10.02
CA TYR A 50 10.06 -12.19 -8.66
C TYR A 50 9.13 -13.03 -7.79
N ASP A 51 9.46 -13.15 -6.50
CA ASP A 51 8.73 -14.04 -5.58
C ASP A 51 7.39 -13.47 -5.10
N ILE A 52 7.04 -12.24 -5.48
CA ILE A 52 5.71 -11.65 -5.30
C ILE A 52 5.08 -11.43 -6.68
N PRO A 53 3.95 -12.07 -7.00
CA PRO A 53 3.24 -11.80 -8.24
C PRO A 53 2.49 -10.47 -8.16
N ALA A 54 2.35 -9.80 -9.31
CA ALA A 54 1.40 -8.71 -9.47
C ALA A 54 -0.04 -9.24 -9.59
N HIS A 55 -0.96 -8.62 -8.87
CA HIS A 55 -2.41 -8.77 -9.01
C HIS A 55 -3.01 -7.59 -9.78
N ASP A 56 -4.09 -7.86 -10.51
CA ASP A 56 -4.83 -6.84 -11.25
C ASP A 56 -5.56 -5.86 -10.31
N ILE A 57 -5.90 -4.69 -10.84
CA ILE A 57 -6.55 -3.60 -10.10
C ILE A 57 -7.79 -3.16 -10.87
N VAL A 58 -8.90 -2.88 -10.19
CA VAL A 58 -10.07 -2.24 -10.78
C VAL A 58 -10.01 -0.73 -10.56
N LEU A 59 -10.09 0.03 -11.65
CA LEU A 59 -10.34 1.47 -11.66
C LEU A 59 -11.83 1.72 -11.87
N ALA A 60 -12.48 2.38 -10.91
CA ALA A 60 -13.86 2.86 -11.01
C ALA A 60 -13.87 4.38 -11.10
N VAL A 61 -14.44 4.94 -12.17
CA VAL A 61 -14.56 6.39 -12.42
C VAL A 61 -16.01 6.78 -12.70
N ARG A 62 -16.38 8.05 -12.49
CA ARG A 62 -17.77 8.49 -12.58
C ARG A 62 -18.30 8.56 -14.01
N THR A 63 -17.45 9.00 -14.92
CA THR A 63 -17.78 9.07 -16.34
C THR A 63 -17.03 7.99 -17.11
N GLU A 64 -17.47 7.75 -18.33
CA GLU A 64 -16.82 6.82 -19.22
C GLU A 64 -15.50 7.40 -19.74
N LEU A 65 -14.41 6.63 -19.64
CA LEU A 65 -13.15 6.97 -20.28
C LEU A 65 -13.29 6.99 -21.81
N GLU A 66 -12.54 7.89 -22.43
CA GLU A 66 -12.46 8.01 -23.89
C GLU A 66 -12.01 6.71 -24.56
N SER A 67 -12.43 6.52 -25.81
CA SER A 67 -12.17 5.29 -26.58
C SER A 67 -10.68 5.02 -26.81
N GLU A 68 -9.86 6.07 -26.85
CA GLU A 68 -8.40 5.97 -26.98
C GLU A 68 -7.76 5.41 -25.71
N ILE A 69 -8.26 5.82 -24.54
CA ILE A 69 -7.79 5.35 -23.22
C ILE A 69 -8.14 3.86 -23.02
N LYS A 70 -9.28 3.41 -23.54
CA LYS A 70 -9.73 2.00 -23.46
C LYS A 70 -8.84 1.00 -24.22
N LYS A 71 -7.96 1.47 -25.11
CA LYS A 71 -7.04 0.63 -25.88
C LYS A 71 -5.59 0.74 -25.39
N VAL A 72 -5.41 1.34 -24.22
CA VAL A 72 -4.09 1.59 -23.65
C VAL A 72 -3.47 0.27 -23.24
N ASN A 73 -2.43 -0.09 -23.99
CA ASN A 73 -1.45 -1.10 -23.64
C ASN A 73 -0.08 -0.39 -23.62
N PHE A 74 0.59 -0.44 -22.48
CA PHE A 74 1.93 0.12 -22.33
C PHE A 74 2.76 -0.71 -21.37
N ASP A 75 4.06 -0.62 -21.54
CA ASP A 75 5.02 -1.24 -20.66
C ASP A 75 5.53 -0.21 -19.65
N LEU A 76 5.52 -0.61 -18.38
CA LEU A 76 6.16 0.10 -17.29
C LEU A 76 7.53 -0.51 -17.00
N GLU A 77 8.56 0.30 -17.15
CA GLU A 77 9.89 -0.04 -16.66
C GLU A 77 9.93 0.20 -15.15
N VAL A 78 10.07 -0.90 -14.41
CA VAL A 78 10.25 -0.94 -12.96
C VAL A 78 11.64 -1.48 -12.64
N ASP A 79 12.12 -1.30 -11.41
CA ASP A 79 13.50 -1.66 -11.01
C ASP A 79 13.92 -3.10 -11.37
N ARG A 80 12.94 -4.02 -11.48
CA ARG A 80 13.16 -5.46 -11.74
C ARG A 80 12.95 -5.88 -13.19
N GLY A 81 12.50 -4.98 -14.05
CA GLY A 81 12.21 -5.26 -15.45
C GLY A 81 10.88 -4.68 -15.87
N ARG A 82 10.22 -5.34 -16.81
CA ARG A 82 9.07 -4.78 -17.51
C ARG A 82 7.74 -5.32 -16.98
N LEU A 83 6.82 -4.43 -16.64
CA LEU A 83 5.44 -4.72 -16.27
C LEU A 83 4.51 -4.24 -17.39
N THR A 84 3.85 -5.15 -18.10
CA THR A 84 2.87 -4.76 -19.14
C THR A 84 1.54 -4.43 -18.46
N VAL A 85 1.00 -3.26 -18.79
CA VAL A 85 -0.28 -2.77 -18.28
C VAL A 85 -1.29 -2.74 -19.42
N ASN A 86 -2.44 -3.39 -19.24
CA ASN A 86 -3.55 -3.36 -20.18
C ASN A 86 -4.83 -2.89 -19.49
N LEU A 87 -5.62 -2.07 -20.17
CA LEU A 87 -6.89 -1.57 -19.65
C LEU A 87 -8.08 -2.22 -20.36
N LYS A 88 -8.95 -2.90 -19.61
CA LYS A 88 -10.15 -3.56 -20.13
C LYS A 88 -11.41 -3.02 -19.48
N HIS A 89 -12.39 -2.58 -20.27
CA HIS A 89 -13.67 -2.13 -19.73
C HIS A 89 -14.49 -3.31 -19.16
N LEU A 90 -14.89 -3.22 -17.89
CA LEU A 90 -15.68 -4.22 -17.17
C LEU A 90 -17.19 -3.92 -17.16
N GLY A 91 -17.59 -2.69 -17.49
CA GLY A 91 -18.99 -2.25 -17.45
C GLY A 91 -19.24 -1.25 -16.33
N LYS A 92 -20.50 -1.15 -15.87
CA LYS A 92 -20.92 -0.19 -14.85
C LYS A 92 -21.35 -0.88 -13.57
N ILE A 93 -21.09 -0.23 -12.44
CA ILE A 93 -21.59 -0.64 -11.13
C ILE A 93 -22.33 0.51 -10.46
N GLN A 94 -23.29 0.17 -9.60
CA GLN A 94 -23.95 1.14 -8.74
C GLN A 94 -23.57 0.89 -7.29
N LEU A 95 -22.99 1.90 -6.64
CA LEU A 95 -22.57 1.84 -5.25
C LEU A 95 -23.44 2.74 -4.38
N THR A 96 -23.78 2.26 -3.19
CA THR A 96 -24.38 3.11 -2.15
C THR A 96 -23.31 4.03 -1.56
N PRO A 97 -23.69 5.18 -0.97
CA PRO A 97 -22.76 6.05 -0.27
C PRO A 97 -21.87 5.32 0.75
N ASP A 98 -22.44 4.36 1.51
CA ASP A 98 -21.69 3.56 2.48
C ASP A 98 -20.62 2.68 1.82
N LYS A 99 -20.93 2.08 0.66
CA LYS A 99 -19.95 1.29 -0.11
C LYS A 99 -18.85 2.17 -0.67
N VAL A 100 -19.19 3.37 -1.15
CA VAL A 100 -18.18 4.34 -1.59
C VAL A 100 -17.26 4.75 -0.44
N LEU A 101 -17.82 4.98 0.75
CA LEU A 101 -17.02 5.32 1.94
C LEU A 101 -16.06 4.18 2.33
N LEU A 102 -16.51 2.92 2.26
CA LEU A 102 -15.64 1.76 2.48
C LEU A 102 -14.50 1.69 1.47
N CYS A 103 -14.79 1.87 0.18
CA CYS A 103 -13.77 1.92 -0.87
C CYS A 103 -12.75 3.05 -0.62
N ARG A 104 -13.21 4.24 -0.23
CA ARG A 104 -12.33 5.37 0.09
C ARG A 104 -11.44 5.09 1.30
N ARG A 105 -12.01 4.50 2.36
CA ARG A 105 -11.23 4.08 3.54
C ARG A 105 -10.15 3.08 3.17
N PHE A 106 -10.48 2.10 2.32
CA PHE A 106 -9.51 1.14 1.79
C PHE A 106 -8.37 1.83 1.06
N GLN A 107 -8.70 2.65 0.07
CA GLN A 107 -7.71 3.32 -0.76
C GLN A 107 -6.79 4.22 0.07
N ILE A 108 -7.34 4.99 1.02
CA ILE A 108 -6.56 5.85 1.91
C ILE A 108 -5.65 5.02 2.82
N ALA A 109 -6.16 3.93 3.40
CA ALA A 109 -5.34 3.03 4.22
C ALA A 109 -4.15 2.46 3.44
N LEU A 110 -4.41 1.97 2.24
CA LEU A 110 -3.39 1.44 1.34
C LEU A 110 -2.33 2.48 0.99
N PHE A 111 -2.75 3.69 0.58
CA PHE A 111 -1.82 4.74 0.19
C PHE A 111 -0.98 5.25 1.37
N ARG A 112 -1.57 5.44 2.55
CA ARG A 112 -0.81 5.84 3.75
C ARG A 112 0.24 4.78 4.14
N VAL A 113 -0.07 3.49 3.96
CA VAL A 113 0.88 2.40 4.23
C VAL A 113 2.07 2.42 3.26
N ILE A 114 1.83 2.60 1.95
CA ILE A 114 2.89 2.51 0.93
C ILE A 114 3.63 3.82 0.66
N MET A 115 3.00 4.98 0.89
CA MET A 115 3.57 6.30 0.62
C MET A 115 4.17 6.95 1.86
N ASP A 116 3.44 6.98 2.98
CA ASP A 116 3.83 7.79 4.13
C ASP A 116 4.68 7.01 5.15
N HIS A 117 4.64 5.68 5.08
CA HIS A 117 5.12 4.77 6.13
C HIS A 117 4.77 5.21 7.55
N ASN A 118 3.62 5.87 7.73
CA ASN A 118 3.19 6.38 9.00
C ASN A 118 1.80 5.84 9.34
N LEU A 119 1.77 4.98 10.36
CA LEU A 119 0.55 4.33 10.84
C LEU A 119 -0.08 5.03 12.05
N ASP A 120 0.59 6.03 12.63
CA ASP A 120 0.21 6.60 13.93
C ASP A 120 -1.05 7.47 13.82
N LYS A 121 -1.25 8.12 12.67
CA LYS A 121 -2.44 8.97 12.40
C LYS A 121 -3.51 8.28 11.57
N LEU A 122 -3.24 7.06 11.08
CA LEU A 122 -4.10 6.41 10.11
C LEU A 122 -5.51 6.16 10.68
N ASN A 123 -5.60 5.69 11.93
CA ASN A 123 -6.89 5.45 12.58
C ASN A 123 -7.75 6.72 12.69
N GLU A 124 -7.15 7.85 13.09
CA GLU A 124 -7.86 9.11 13.27
C GLU A 124 -8.31 9.70 11.93
N ILE A 125 -7.48 9.61 10.89
CA ILE A 125 -7.86 10.00 9.52
C ILE A 125 -9.06 9.15 9.07
N LEU A 126 -9.00 7.83 9.22
CA LEU A 126 -10.04 6.93 8.73
C LEU A 126 -11.37 7.07 9.49
N LYS A 127 -11.34 7.38 10.79
CA LYS A 127 -12.53 7.72 11.60
C LYS A 127 -13.10 9.09 11.22
N GLY A 128 -12.23 10.06 10.92
CA GLY A 128 -12.60 11.41 10.54
C GLY A 128 -13.26 11.49 9.16
N LEU A 129 -12.98 10.53 8.27
CA LEU A 129 -13.51 10.51 6.90
C LEU A 129 -15.04 10.52 6.89
N ARG A 130 -15.57 11.59 6.29
CA ARG A 130 -16.99 11.73 5.94
C ARG A 130 -17.16 11.67 4.43
N LEU A 131 -18.33 11.23 3.98
CA LEU A 131 -18.69 11.27 2.55
C LEU A 131 -18.54 12.68 1.94
N ARG A 132 -18.71 13.71 2.77
CA ARG A 132 -18.66 15.15 2.44
C ARG A 132 -17.24 15.71 2.32
N ASP A 133 -16.20 14.97 2.67
CA ASP A 133 -14.82 15.43 2.42
C ASP A 133 -14.64 15.43 0.90
N ASN A 134 -14.86 16.61 0.31
CA ASN A 134 -14.86 16.87 -1.12
C ASN A 134 -13.43 16.66 -1.64
N LEU A 135 -13.09 15.41 -1.89
CA LEU A 135 -12.10 15.10 -2.89
C LEU A 135 -12.72 15.57 -4.20
N GLU A 136 -12.14 16.63 -4.79
CA GLU A 136 -12.43 17.06 -6.17
C GLU A 136 -12.18 15.96 -7.21
N ILE A 137 -11.71 14.80 -6.75
CA ILE A 137 -11.28 13.64 -7.50
C ILE A 137 -11.98 12.39 -6.92
N ASP A 138 -12.93 11.83 -7.67
CA ASP A 138 -13.89 10.81 -7.29
C ASP A 138 -13.74 9.55 -8.15
N TYR A 139 -12.57 8.92 -8.02
CA TYR A 139 -12.29 7.59 -8.53
C TYR A 139 -12.01 6.62 -7.38
N LEU A 140 -12.15 5.32 -7.65
CA LEU A 140 -11.85 4.24 -6.73
C LEU A 140 -10.87 3.28 -7.39
N LEU A 141 -9.78 2.95 -6.69
CA LEU A 141 -8.85 1.88 -7.05
C LEU A 141 -9.02 0.74 -6.06
N LEU A 142 -9.40 -0.41 -6.57
CA LEU A 142 -9.79 -1.55 -5.76
C LEU A 142 -9.05 -2.80 -6.23
N PRO A 143 -8.72 -3.74 -5.33
CA PRO A 143 -8.13 -5.01 -5.74
C PRO A 143 -9.10 -5.78 -6.65
N ALA A 144 -8.54 -6.52 -7.61
CA ALA A 144 -9.32 -7.40 -8.47
C ALA A 144 -9.18 -8.87 -8.06
N SER A 145 -10.27 -9.62 -8.18
CA SER A 145 -10.30 -11.08 -8.13
C SER A 145 -11.03 -11.59 -9.36
N GLU A 146 -10.36 -12.42 -10.17
CA GLU A 146 -10.92 -13.07 -11.37
C GLU A 146 -11.72 -12.12 -12.30
N GLN A 147 -11.18 -10.91 -12.56
CA GLN A 147 -11.78 -9.86 -13.39
C GLN A 147 -12.99 -9.12 -12.78
N SER A 148 -13.17 -9.19 -11.47
CA SER A 148 -14.16 -8.42 -10.72
C SER A 148 -13.51 -7.71 -9.52
N ILE A 149 -14.24 -6.81 -8.86
CA ILE A 149 -13.75 -6.18 -7.63
C ILE A 149 -13.67 -7.24 -6.54
N ASP A 150 -12.50 -7.37 -5.93
CA ASP A 150 -12.34 -8.15 -4.72
C ASP A 150 -12.82 -7.35 -3.51
N TRP A 151 -14.02 -7.70 -3.04
CA TRP A 151 -14.66 -7.00 -1.93
C TRP A 151 -14.14 -7.44 -0.56
N GLU A 152 -13.45 -8.59 -0.45
CA GLU A 152 -12.99 -9.11 0.83
C GLU A 152 -11.96 -8.16 1.47
N PRO A 153 -10.88 -7.74 0.79
CA PRO A 153 -9.95 -6.72 1.30
C PRO A 153 -10.62 -5.39 1.63
N VAL A 154 -11.59 -4.97 0.82
CA VAL A 154 -12.29 -3.68 0.97
C VAL A 154 -13.18 -3.68 2.22
N ALA A 155 -13.82 -4.81 2.52
CA ALA A 155 -14.69 -4.97 3.68
C ALA A 155 -13.93 -5.30 4.97
N SER A 156 -12.74 -5.91 4.87
CA SER A 156 -12.04 -6.51 6.01
C SER A 156 -11.05 -5.58 6.72
N LEU A 157 -11.02 -4.29 6.38
CA LEU A 157 -10.19 -3.31 7.08
C LEU A 157 -10.60 -3.25 8.55
N SER A 158 -9.79 -3.90 9.38
CA SER A 158 -10.02 -4.03 10.81
C SER A 158 -9.02 -3.16 11.54
N PHE A 159 -9.52 -2.26 12.38
CA PHE A 159 -8.70 -1.29 13.08
C PHE A 159 -8.05 -1.89 14.33
N PRO A 160 -6.89 -1.38 14.79
CA PRO A 160 -6.26 -1.80 16.03
C PRO A 160 -7.20 -1.86 17.26
N CYS A 161 -8.22 -0.99 17.30
CA CYS A 161 -9.23 -0.96 18.37
C CYS A 161 -10.26 -2.10 18.30
N ASP A 162 -10.53 -2.62 17.10
CA ASP A 162 -11.49 -3.70 16.86
C ASP A 162 -10.84 -5.09 17.00
N ILE A 163 -9.51 -5.15 16.95
CA ILE A 163 -8.66 -6.34 17.12
C ILE A 163 -8.58 -6.77 18.60
N GLY A 164 -9.54 -6.36 19.43
CA GLY A 164 -9.68 -6.84 20.79
C GLY A 164 -10.00 -8.35 20.81
N LEU A 165 -9.46 -9.06 21.81
CA LEU A 165 -9.73 -10.48 22.11
C LEU A 165 -11.22 -10.88 22.13
N LYS A 166 -12.15 -9.92 22.16
CA LYS A 166 -13.59 -10.12 22.32
C LYS A 166 -14.28 -10.69 21.07
N HIS A 167 -13.67 -10.62 19.87
CA HIS A 167 -14.27 -11.17 18.65
C HIS A 167 -13.75 -12.57 18.24
N HIS A 168 -12.87 -13.18 19.04
CA HIS A 168 -12.12 -14.36 18.61
C HIS A 168 -12.61 -15.70 19.19
N LYS A 169 -13.94 -15.93 19.21
CA LYS A 169 -14.53 -17.15 19.82
C LYS A 169 -14.26 -18.46 19.05
N ASN A 170 -13.89 -18.41 17.76
CA ASN A 170 -13.75 -19.59 16.90
C ASN A 170 -12.39 -19.66 16.17
N CYS A 171 -11.28 -19.55 16.88
CA CYS A 171 -9.94 -19.68 16.29
C CYS A 171 -9.56 -21.13 15.88
N SER A 172 -10.50 -22.06 15.95
CA SER A 172 -10.32 -23.51 15.78
C SER A 172 -9.98 -23.95 14.36
N THR A 173 -10.08 -23.08 13.35
CA THR A 173 -9.78 -23.40 11.94
C THR A 173 -8.30 -23.31 11.55
N MET A 174 -7.45 -22.66 12.37
CA MET A 174 -5.99 -22.67 12.18
C MET A 174 -5.36 -23.53 13.26
N SER A 175 -4.94 -24.74 12.91
CA SER A 175 -4.49 -25.79 13.83
C SER A 175 -3.31 -25.43 14.76
N ASN A 176 -2.69 -24.25 14.60
CA ASN A 176 -1.53 -23.78 15.37
C ASN A 176 -1.66 -22.33 15.86
N ALA A 177 -2.88 -21.77 15.90
CA ALA A 177 -3.09 -20.41 16.39
C ALA A 177 -2.76 -20.32 17.89
N ARG A 178 -1.91 -19.35 18.26
CA ARG A 178 -1.46 -19.13 19.64
C ARG A 178 -1.51 -17.65 19.98
N VAL A 179 -1.56 -17.33 21.26
CA VAL A 179 -1.43 -15.94 21.72
C VAL A 179 0.05 -15.60 21.87
N VAL A 180 0.47 -14.46 21.33
CA VAL A 180 1.82 -13.89 21.47
C VAL A 180 1.72 -12.48 22.05
N GLN A 181 2.76 -12.06 22.75
CA GLN A 181 2.82 -10.74 23.37
C GLN A 181 3.37 -9.73 22.37
N THR A 182 2.53 -8.79 21.96
CA THR A 182 2.97 -7.62 21.18
C THR A 182 3.14 -6.41 22.08
N LYS A 183 3.74 -5.33 21.57
CA LYS A 183 3.83 -4.07 22.34
C LYS A 183 2.45 -3.49 22.67
N SER A 184 1.44 -3.78 21.85
CA SER A 184 0.05 -3.38 22.08
C SER A 184 -0.72 -4.34 22.99
N GLY A 185 -0.06 -5.39 23.51
CA GLY A 185 -0.66 -6.43 24.33
C GLY A 185 -0.79 -7.78 23.63
N PRO A 186 -1.44 -8.77 24.27
CA PRO A 186 -1.58 -10.12 23.74
C PRO A 186 -2.47 -10.17 22.49
N LEU A 187 -2.00 -10.81 21.42
CA LEU A 187 -2.73 -11.02 20.16
C LEU A 187 -2.60 -12.46 19.68
N CYS A 188 -3.64 -12.97 19.03
CA CYS A 188 -3.60 -14.29 18.40
C CYS A 188 -2.80 -14.23 17.09
N THR A 189 -1.96 -15.23 16.81
CA THR A 189 -1.14 -15.29 15.61
C THR A 189 -1.94 -15.33 14.31
N CYS A 190 -3.20 -15.76 14.33
CA CYS A 190 -4.08 -15.67 13.15
C CYS A 190 -4.47 -14.24 12.79
N MET A 191 -4.50 -13.32 13.77
CA MET A 191 -4.74 -11.89 13.51
C MET A 191 -3.47 -11.20 13.02
N ILE A 192 -2.31 -11.69 13.45
CA ILE A 192 -1.00 -11.16 13.03
C ILE A 192 -0.63 -11.65 11.63
N HIS A 193 -1.03 -12.85 11.25
CA HIS A 193 -0.85 -13.36 9.89
C HIS A 193 -1.55 -12.47 8.86
N ASN A 194 -0.88 -12.14 7.76
CA ASN A 194 -1.35 -11.20 6.74
C ASN A 194 -1.64 -9.77 7.25
N SER A 195 -1.04 -9.36 8.37
CA SER A 195 -1.19 -8.01 8.88
C SER A 195 -0.01 -7.11 8.54
N VAL A 196 -0.25 -5.80 8.59
CA VAL A 196 0.80 -4.78 8.56
C VAL A 196 1.11 -4.34 9.97
N VAL A 197 2.40 -4.33 10.32
CA VAL A 197 2.89 -3.96 11.65
C VAL A 197 3.99 -2.92 11.54
N CYS A 198 4.12 -2.07 12.56
CA CYS A 198 5.29 -1.22 12.72
C CYS A 198 6.23 -1.74 13.81
N THR A 199 7.50 -1.38 13.70
CA THR A 199 8.49 -1.62 14.75
C THR A 199 8.90 -0.27 15.35
N PRO A 200 8.42 0.09 16.55
CA PRO A 200 8.63 1.44 17.10
C PRO A 200 10.10 1.83 17.27
N HIS A 201 10.98 0.85 17.47
CA HIS A 201 12.41 1.07 17.66
C HIS A 201 13.15 1.46 16.37
N SER A 202 12.58 1.19 15.19
CA SER A 202 13.18 1.53 13.90
C SER A 202 12.29 2.41 13.01
N GLY A 203 11.02 2.59 13.39
CA GLY A 203 10.00 3.27 12.58
C GLY A 203 9.60 2.51 11.32
N GLN A 204 10.11 1.29 11.11
CA GLN A 204 9.88 0.54 9.87
C GLN A 204 8.56 -0.24 9.92
N ILE A 205 7.94 -0.36 8.74
CA ILE A 205 6.71 -1.11 8.51
C ILE A 205 7.01 -2.43 7.80
N TYR A 206 6.36 -3.49 8.28
CA TYR A 206 6.48 -4.83 7.75
C TYR A 206 5.11 -5.45 7.51
N TYR A 207 4.98 -6.23 6.44
CA TYR A 207 3.90 -7.17 6.23
C TYR A 207 4.28 -8.52 6.82
N ILE A 208 3.43 -9.09 7.67
CA ILE A 208 3.68 -10.38 8.30
C ILE A 208 3.10 -11.50 7.45
N THR A 209 3.98 -12.38 6.95
CA THR A 209 3.58 -13.56 6.15
C THR A 209 3.38 -14.81 7.01
N GLY A 210 3.72 -14.76 8.30
CA GLY A 210 3.43 -15.83 9.25
C GLY A 210 4.39 -15.88 10.43
N VAL A 211 4.42 -17.04 11.09
CA VAL A 211 5.24 -17.32 12.28
C VAL A 211 6.29 -18.36 11.93
N LEU A 212 7.53 -18.12 12.34
CA LEU A 212 8.67 -19.00 12.10
C LEU A 212 8.67 -20.12 13.14
N GLY A 213 8.17 -21.29 12.74
CA GLY A 213 7.96 -22.47 13.60
C GLY A 213 9.18 -22.99 14.36
N HIS A 214 10.39 -22.56 14.02
CA HIS A 214 11.66 -23.10 14.51
C HIS A 214 12.59 -22.05 15.14
N LEU A 215 12.22 -20.76 15.11
CA LEU A 215 13.07 -19.67 15.63
C LEU A 215 12.39 -18.94 16.77
N ASN A 216 13.15 -18.68 17.83
CA ASN A 216 12.78 -17.78 18.91
C ASN A 216 13.94 -16.78 19.15
N ALA A 217 13.82 -15.93 20.17
CA ALA A 217 14.84 -14.90 20.41
C ALA A 217 16.22 -15.48 20.82
N ASN A 218 16.26 -16.72 21.29
CA ASN A 218 17.51 -17.41 21.65
C ASN A 218 18.17 -18.09 20.45
N SER A 219 17.50 -18.17 19.29
CA SER A 219 18.09 -18.67 18.05
C SER A 219 19.19 -17.76 17.51
N LEU A 220 20.09 -18.32 16.71
CA LEU A 220 21.20 -17.59 16.11
C LEU A 220 20.73 -16.62 15.01
N PHE A 221 21.33 -15.45 15.02
CA PHE A 221 21.22 -14.35 14.07
C PHE A 221 22.61 -14.12 13.47
N THR A 222 22.71 -14.31 12.16
CA THR A 222 23.95 -14.07 11.41
C THR A 222 24.10 -12.59 11.13
N ARG A 223 25.22 -12.02 11.58
CA ARG A 223 25.62 -10.64 11.33
C ARG A 223 26.25 -10.49 9.94
N ASN A 224 26.31 -9.26 9.45
CA ASN A 224 26.94 -8.95 8.16
C ASN A 224 28.44 -9.25 8.13
N ASP A 225 29.10 -9.31 9.28
CA ASP A 225 30.52 -9.67 9.43
C ASP A 225 30.76 -11.19 9.45
N GLY A 226 29.72 -12.00 9.22
CA GLY A 226 29.77 -13.47 9.29
C GLY A 226 29.72 -14.04 10.71
N GLY A 227 29.75 -13.19 11.74
CA GLY A 227 29.58 -13.61 13.13
C GLY A 227 28.14 -14.02 13.42
N ALA A 228 27.94 -14.87 14.43
CA ALA A 228 26.62 -15.27 14.90
C ALA A 228 26.42 -14.83 16.36
N ILE A 229 25.32 -14.12 16.61
CA ILE A 229 24.83 -13.78 17.96
C ILE A 229 23.38 -14.24 18.09
N THR A 230 22.77 -14.24 19.27
CA THR A 230 21.33 -14.53 19.36
C THR A 230 20.50 -13.33 18.91
N TYR A 231 19.26 -13.53 18.48
CA TYR A 231 18.34 -12.41 18.22
C TYR A 231 18.19 -11.51 19.46
N LYS A 232 18.08 -12.10 20.65
CA LYS A 232 18.04 -11.38 21.93
C LYS A 232 19.22 -10.42 22.09
N LYS A 233 20.44 -10.93 21.86
CA LYS A 233 21.66 -10.12 21.92
C LYS A 233 21.71 -9.08 20.81
N HIS A 234 21.20 -9.38 19.62
CA HIS A 234 21.10 -8.41 18.54
C HIS A 234 20.22 -7.21 18.90
N TYR A 235 19.03 -7.46 19.48
CA TYR A 235 18.11 -6.41 19.90
C TYR A 235 18.67 -5.59 21.07
N GLU A 236 19.36 -6.24 22.01
CA GLU A 236 20.03 -5.57 23.12
C GLU A 236 21.19 -4.67 22.64
N GLU A 237 22.10 -5.20 21.83
CA GLU A 237 23.28 -4.45 21.34
C GLU A 237 22.89 -3.31 20.38
N ARG A 238 21.93 -3.54 19.48
CA ARG A 238 21.59 -2.58 18.42
C ARG A 238 20.58 -1.52 18.84
N TYR A 239 19.62 -1.90 19.69
CA TYR A 239 18.49 -1.04 20.05
C TYR A 239 18.35 -0.81 21.56
N GLY A 240 19.19 -1.43 22.39
CA GLY A 240 19.08 -1.35 23.85
C GLY A 240 17.82 -2.04 24.40
N ILE A 241 17.25 -3.00 23.65
CA ILE A 241 15.97 -3.64 24.01
C ILE A 241 16.24 -4.99 24.68
N GLN A 242 15.80 -5.13 25.93
CA GLN A 242 15.74 -6.41 26.62
C GLN A 242 14.44 -7.14 26.27
N LEU A 243 14.54 -8.29 25.60
CA LEU A 243 13.38 -9.10 25.25
C LEU A 243 12.90 -9.90 26.46
N CYS A 244 11.68 -9.63 26.92
CA CYS A 244 11.05 -10.33 28.05
C CYS A 244 10.43 -11.69 27.67
N PHE A 245 10.12 -11.89 26.39
CA PHE A 245 9.41 -13.08 25.88
C PHE A 245 10.29 -13.89 24.93
N ASP A 246 11.48 -14.27 25.41
CA ASP A 246 12.54 -14.84 24.54
C ASP A 246 12.25 -16.26 24.00
N GLN A 247 11.25 -16.94 24.55
CA GLN A 247 10.75 -18.24 24.07
C GLN A 247 9.68 -18.12 22.98
N GLU A 248 9.11 -16.93 22.77
CA GLU A 248 8.12 -16.74 21.71
C GLU A 248 8.74 -16.90 20.33
N LEU A 249 7.97 -17.49 19.42
CA LEU A 249 8.41 -17.67 18.06
C LEU A 249 8.52 -16.33 17.34
N LEU A 250 9.53 -16.21 16.50
CA LEU A 250 9.72 -15.04 15.65
C LEU A 250 8.66 -15.00 14.55
N LEU A 251 8.28 -13.79 14.14
CA LEU A 251 7.42 -13.51 13.01
C LEU A 251 8.25 -13.43 11.74
N ASN A 252 7.71 -13.93 10.63
CA ASN A 252 8.27 -13.73 9.30
C ASN A 252 7.71 -12.44 8.72
N GLY A 253 8.50 -11.38 8.76
CA GLY A 253 8.16 -10.08 8.21
C GLY A 253 8.80 -9.85 6.85
N ARG A 254 8.11 -9.09 6.00
CA ARG A 254 8.69 -8.53 4.79
C ARG A 254 8.48 -7.03 4.79
N ARG A 255 9.53 -6.25 4.55
CA ARG A 255 9.41 -4.79 4.54
C ARG A 255 8.40 -4.38 3.47
N ILE A 256 7.48 -3.48 3.81
CA ILE A 256 6.55 -2.90 2.82
C ILE A 256 7.36 -2.00 1.88
N PHE A 257 6.99 -2.02 0.60
CA PHE A 257 7.59 -1.16 -0.43
C PHE A 257 7.25 0.31 -0.16
N HIS A 258 8.24 1.19 -0.32
CA HIS A 258 8.03 2.62 -0.25
C HIS A 258 7.83 3.19 -1.66
N ALA A 259 6.66 3.72 -1.94
CA ALA A 259 6.44 4.50 -3.14
C ALA A 259 6.91 5.94 -2.87
N GLN A 260 8.00 6.34 -3.53
CA GLN A 260 8.44 7.74 -3.49
C GLN A 260 7.50 8.60 -4.33
N ASN A 261 7.20 9.81 -3.88
CA ASN A 261 6.46 10.78 -4.67
C ASN A 261 7.36 11.30 -5.82
N TYR A 262 7.02 10.94 -7.06
CA TYR A 262 7.79 11.29 -8.27
C TYR A 262 7.70 12.77 -8.67
N LEU A 263 6.77 13.55 -8.10
CA LEU A 263 6.71 15.00 -8.33
C LEU A 263 7.93 15.72 -7.70
N SER A 264 8.55 15.11 -6.69
CA SER A 264 9.76 15.58 -6.03
C SER A 264 11.01 15.00 -6.70
N LYS A 265 11.47 15.63 -7.78
CA LYS A 265 12.63 15.28 -8.63
C LYS A 265 14.03 15.27 -7.96
N CYS A 266 14.19 14.84 -6.70
CA CYS A 266 15.51 14.78 -6.07
C CYS A 266 15.90 13.35 -5.67
N ARG A 267 16.77 12.77 -6.51
CA ARG A 267 17.61 11.59 -6.30
C ARG A 267 16.87 10.26 -6.12
N GLN A 268 16.84 9.51 -7.22
CA GLN A 268 16.56 8.07 -7.24
C GLN A 268 17.65 7.32 -6.46
N GLU A 269 17.49 7.18 -5.15
CA GLU A 269 18.22 6.15 -4.43
C GLU A 269 17.59 4.81 -4.80
N LYS A 270 18.34 3.95 -5.50
CA LYS A 270 17.98 2.54 -5.73
C LYS A 270 17.61 1.93 -4.39
N GLN A 271 16.32 1.75 -4.14
CA GLN A 271 15.88 1.23 -2.85
C GLN A 271 16.32 -0.23 -2.74
N ARG A 272 16.97 -0.56 -1.62
CA ARG A 272 17.35 -1.94 -1.31
C ARG A 272 16.10 -2.79 -1.20
N GLU A 273 16.19 -4.02 -1.71
CA GLU A 273 15.09 -4.97 -1.77
C GLU A 273 14.35 -5.08 -0.43
N PRO A 274 13.03 -5.34 -0.43
CA PRO A 274 12.32 -5.65 0.80
C PRO A 274 12.80 -7.00 1.32
N VAL A 275 13.76 -6.91 2.25
CA VAL A 275 14.41 -8.05 2.90
C VAL A 275 13.39 -8.78 3.77
N LYS A 276 13.35 -10.11 3.64
CA LYS A 276 12.65 -10.98 4.58
C LYS A 276 13.38 -10.91 5.92
N ILE A 277 12.68 -10.55 6.99
CA ILE A 277 13.26 -10.32 8.30
C ILE A 277 12.49 -11.09 9.36
N SER A 278 13.22 -11.65 10.31
CA SER A 278 12.63 -12.27 11.49
C SER A 278 12.42 -11.20 12.57
N LEU A 279 11.17 -11.05 13.02
CA LEU A 279 10.79 -10.04 14.03
C LEU A 279 10.35 -10.71 15.32
N THR A 280 10.68 -10.13 16.47
CA THR A 280 10.11 -10.60 17.74
C THR A 280 8.73 -9.99 17.95
N PRO A 281 7.68 -10.76 18.29
CA PRO A 281 6.34 -10.23 18.52
C PRO A 281 6.31 -9.06 19.52
N SER A 282 7.08 -9.14 20.60
CA SER A 282 7.14 -8.10 21.64
C SER A 282 7.67 -6.75 21.14
N CYS A 283 8.32 -6.72 19.98
CA CYS A 283 8.88 -5.52 19.36
C CYS A 283 7.99 -4.90 18.28
N VAL A 284 6.85 -5.53 17.94
CA VAL A 284 5.89 -4.99 16.97
C VAL A 284 4.75 -4.23 17.65
N HIS A 285 4.26 -3.21 16.98
CA HIS A 285 3.20 -2.31 17.42
C HIS A 285 2.28 -1.96 16.24
N ASN A 286 1.11 -1.36 16.53
CA ASN A 286 0.09 -0.93 15.56
C ASN A 286 -0.20 -1.97 14.47
N LEU A 287 -1.06 -2.92 14.82
CA LEU A 287 -1.49 -3.97 13.92
C LEU A 287 -2.69 -3.50 13.11
N TYR A 288 -2.54 -3.40 11.80
CA TYR A 288 -3.66 -3.20 10.89
C TYR A 288 -3.96 -4.52 10.19
N GLY A 289 -5.14 -5.06 10.48
CA GLY A 289 -5.65 -6.25 9.80
C GLY A 289 -6.10 -5.85 8.41
N PHE A 290 -5.33 -6.24 7.41
CA PHE A 290 -5.76 -6.19 6.03
C PHE A 290 -6.00 -7.64 5.59
N ALA A 291 -7.17 -7.96 5.04
CA ALA A 291 -7.34 -9.24 4.34
C ALA A 291 -6.61 -9.29 2.98
N MET A 292 -5.87 -8.23 2.64
CA MET A 292 -5.18 -8.12 1.36
C MET A 292 -3.81 -8.80 1.40
N SER A 293 -3.45 -9.42 0.29
CA SER A 293 -2.13 -10.04 0.12
C SER A 293 -1.02 -9.00 -0.04
N LEU A 294 0.21 -9.41 0.25
CA LEU A 294 1.41 -8.63 -0.08
C LEU A 294 1.51 -8.32 -1.59
N SER A 295 1.00 -9.21 -2.45
CA SER A 295 0.88 -8.99 -3.89
C SER A 295 0.01 -7.79 -4.23
N THR A 296 -1.04 -7.54 -3.46
CA THR A 296 -1.88 -6.35 -3.66
C THR A 296 -1.11 -5.08 -3.31
N PHE A 297 -0.41 -5.05 -2.17
CA PHE A 297 0.49 -3.92 -1.84
C PHE A 297 1.55 -3.71 -2.92
N TYR A 298 2.13 -4.78 -3.43
CA TYR A 298 3.12 -4.73 -4.50
C TYR A 298 2.56 -4.15 -5.79
N SER A 299 1.41 -4.62 -6.28
CA SER A 299 0.78 -4.10 -7.50
C SER A 299 0.51 -2.60 -7.43
N PHE A 300 -0.07 -2.13 -6.33
CA PHE A 300 -0.31 -0.71 -6.14
C PHE A 300 1.01 0.05 -6.03
N HIS A 301 1.99 -0.49 -5.32
CA HIS A 301 3.33 0.10 -5.31
C HIS A 301 3.96 0.19 -6.70
N GLN A 302 3.83 -0.81 -7.58
CA GLN A 302 4.41 -0.73 -8.93
C GLN A 302 3.67 0.27 -9.82
N LEU A 303 2.34 0.36 -9.70
CA LEU A 303 1.54 1.31 -10.46
C LEU A 303 1.82 2.77 -10.04
N PHE A 304 2.10 2.99 -8.75
CA PHE A 304 2.19 4.34 -8.15
C PHE A 304 3.59 4.76 -7.70
N GLY A 305 4.48 3.80 -7.51
CA GLY A 305 5.88 3.94 -7.13
C GLY A 305 6.78 3.54 -8.30
N GLY A 306 6.89 4.41 -9.30
CA GLY A 306 7.72 4.17 -10.48
C GLY A 306 7.53 5.19 -11.59
N SER A 307 8.16 4.89 -12.73
CA SER A 307 7.83 5.36 -14.09
C SER A 307 6.35 5.14 -14.46
N GLY A 308 5.62 4.34 -13.67
CA GLY A 308 4.16 4.23 -13.60
C GLY A 308 3.45 5.57 -13.74
N MET A 309 3.88 6.52 -12.92
CA MET A 309 3.30 7.85 -12.85
C MET A 309 3.60 8.68 -14.09
N GLU A 310 4.80 8.55 -14.70
CA GLU A 310 5.16 9.26 -15.94
C GLU A 310 4.39 8.73 -17.16
N ALA A 311 4.17 7.41 -17.25
CA ALA A 311 3.44 6.82 -18.38
C ALA A 311 1.95 7.21 -18.38
N ILE A 312 1.35 7.36 -17.19
CA ILE A 312 -0.03 7.83 -17.05
C ILE A 312 -0.09 9.37 -17.19
N HIS A 313 0.95 10.11 -16.77
CA HIS A 313 1.08 11.56 -17.02
C HIS A 313 1.17 11.92 -18.51
N TYR A 314 1.90 11.14 -19.30
CA TYR A 314 2.16 11.44 -20.71
C TYR A 314 1.03 11.04 -21.67
N LYS A 315 0.03 10.27 -21.22
CA LYS A 315 -1.02 9.72 -22.10
C LYS A 315 -2.46 10.13 -21.76
N GLY A 316 -2.67 11.02 -20.79
CA GLY A 316 -3.96 11.71 -20.61
C GLY A 316 -4.47 11.75 -19.16
N SER A 317 -4.89 12.94 -18.75
CA SER A 317 -5.76 13.31 -17.61
C SER A 317 -5.42 12.89 -16.17
N VAL A 318 -4.54 11.94 -15.88
CA VAL A 318 -4.36 11.47 -14.47
C VAL A 318 -3.41 12.35 -13.64
N SER A 319 -2.79 13.36 -14.27
CA SER A 319 -1.85 14.31 -13.65
C SER A 319 -2.37 15.00 -12.39
N ASN A 320 -3.70 15.12 -12.20
CA ASN A 320 -4.27 15.84 -11.06
C ASN A 320 -4.63 14.98 -9.86
N MET A 321 -4.56 13.64 -9.95
CA MET A 321 -4.93 12.74 -8.84
C MET A 321 -4.16 12.98 -7.53
N TYR A 322 -2.94 13.51 -7.62
CA TYR A 322 -1.99 13.48 -6.51
C TYR A 322 -1.89 14.75 -5.67
N SER A 323 -2.20 15.94 -6.18
CA SER A 323 -1.96 17.17 -5.40
C SER A 323 -2.95 17.41 -4.26
N ARG A 324 -4.03 16.63 -4.16
CA ARG A 324 -5.14 16.87 -3.21
C ARG A 324 -5.59 15.66 -2.38
N ILE A 325 -4.94 14.49 -2.53
CA ILE A 325 -5.08 13.36 -1.58
C ILE A 325 -4.10 13.51 -0.39
N PHE A 326 -3.10 14.39 -0.50
CA PHE A 326 -2.06 14.63 0.51
C PHE A 326 -2.24 15.95 1.25
#